data_AF-A0A2E5DY78-F1
#
_entry.id   AF-A0A2E5DY78-F1
#
_cell.length_a   1.000
_cell.length_b   1.000
_cell.length_c   1.000
_cell.angle_alpha   90.00
_cell.angle_beta   90.00
_cell.angle_gamma   90.00
#
_symmetry.space_group_name_H-M   'P 1'
#
loop_
_entity.id
_entity.type
_entity.pdbx_description
1 polymer ?
#
loop_
_entity_poly.entity_id
_entity_poly.type
_entity_poly.pdbx_seq_one_letter_code
_entity_poly.pdbx_strand_id
1 'polypeptide(L)' 'MKSVNWSALAGILLILGVVPASQAVEILRWERLPLPVPLVVGQERVVFIDRNVRVGVPASVGDHLRVQSAGGAIYLRA' A
#
# COMPACT_ATOMS: atom_id res chain seq x y z
N MET A 1 3.23 46.14 -13.98
CA MET A 1 3.53 44.76 -13.52
C MET A 1 2.55 44.44 -12.39
N LYS A 2 1.67 43.45 -12.55
CA LYS A 2 0.62 43.13 -11.56
C LYS A 2 1.27 42.46 -10.34
N SER A 3 0.99 42.96 -9.12
CA SER A 3 1.53 42.41 -7.88
C SER A 3 0.93 41.03 -7.60
N VAL A 4 1.79 40.08 -7.27
CA VAL A 4 1.38 38.74 -6.87
C VAL A 4 0.91 38.78 -5.41
N ASN A 5 -0.27 38.22 -5.13
CA ASN A 5 -0.81 38.13 -3.78
C ASN A 5 -0.27 36.88 -3.08
N TRP A 6 0.71 37.08 -2.20
CA TRP A 6 1.36 36.01 -1.43
C TRP A 6 0.41 35.21 -0.55
N SER A 7 -0.65 35.83 -0.05
CA SER A 7 -1.67 35.15 0.76
C SER A 7 -2.46 34.14 -0.06
N ALA A 8 -2.78 34.50 -1.30
CA ALA A 8 -3.44 33.61 -2.25
C ALA A 8 -2.52 32.44 -2.63
N LEU A 9 -1.22 32.70 -2.84
CA LEU A 9 -0.25 31.65 -3.09
C LEU A 9 -0.08 30.70 -1.90
N ALA A 10 -0.02 31.23 -0.68
CA ALA A 10 0.07 30.42 0.53
C ALA A 10 -1.17 29.52 0.69
N GLY A 11 -2.37 30.07 0.45
CA GLY A 11 -3.61 29.28 0.45
C GLY A 11 -3.61 28.17 -0.60
N ILE A 12 -3.15 28.46 -1.82
CA ILE A 12 -3.04 27.47 -2.90
C ILE A 12 -2.04 26.36 -2.53
N LEU A 13 -0.88 26.72 -1.97
CA LEU A 13 0.14 25.76 -1.56
C LEU A 13 -0.37 24.81 -0.46
N LEU A 14 -1.16 25.33 0.49
CA LEU A 14 -1.73 24.56 1.59
C LEU A 14 -2.81 23.58 1.09
N ILE A 15 -3.60 23.97 0.09
CA ILE A 15 -4.60 23.09 -0.54
C ILE A 15 -3.94 21.98 -1.36
N LEU A 16 -2.86 22.29 -2.08
CA LEU A 16 -2.16 21.32 -2.93
C LEU A 16 -1.20 20.40 -2.15
N GLY A 17 -0.74 20.81 -0.97
CA GLY A 17 0.27 20.09 -0.19
C GLY A 17 -0.24 18.87 0.59
N VAL A 18 -1.55 18.65 0.68
CA VAL A 18 -2.16 17.60 1.54
C VAL A 18 -2.81 16.51 0.69
N VAL A 19 -2.13 16.05 -0.36
CA VAL A 19 -2.53 14.82 -1.05
C VAL A 19 -1.78 13.65 -0.40
N PRO A 20 -2.45 12.79 0.40
CA PRO A 20 -1.82 11.55 0.83
C PRO A 20 -1.49 10.73 -0.42
N ALA A 21 -0.26 10.22 -0.52
CA ALA A 21 0.15 9.32 -1.58
C ALA A 21 -0.59 7.97 -1.42
N SER A 22 -1.83 7.89 -1.89
CA SER A 22 -2.58 6.63 -1.94
C SER A 22 -1.98 5.74 -3.03
N GLN A 23 -1.45 4.56 -2.66
CA GLN A 23 -0.75 3.66 -3.58
C GLN A 23 -1.59 2.41 -3.89
N ALA A 24 -2.04 2.37 -5.14
CA ALA A 24 -2.18 1.23 -6.06
C ALA A 24 -3.01 -0.01 -5.65
N VAL A 25 -4.17 -0.13 -6.31
CA VAL A 25 -4.76 -1.43 -6.68
C VAL A 25 -4.02 -1.96 -7.91
N GLU A 26 -3.32 -3.06 -7.73
CA GLU A 26 -2.65 -3.80 -8.78
C GLU A 26 -3.43 -5.09 -9.02
N ILE A 27 -3.83 -5.37 -10.27
CA ILE A 27 -4.54 -6.59 -10.64
C ILE A 27 -3.56 -7.52 -11.33
N LEU A 28 -3.21 -8.61 -10.67
CA LEU A 28 -2.34 -9.64 -11.22
C LEU A 28 -3.12 -10.95 -11.39
N ARG A 29 -2.92 -11.61 -12.52
CA ARG A 29 -3.43 -12.97 -12.76
C ARG A 29 -2.53 -13.95 -11.99
N TRP A 30 -3.09 -14.63 -11.00
CA TRP A 30 -2.34 -15.65 -10.28
C TRP A 30 -2.42 -17.02 -10.97
N GLU A 31 -1.29 -17.49 -11.48
CA GLU A 31 -1.19 -18.78 -12.20
C GLU A 31 -0.77 -19.95 -11.29
N ARG A 32 -0.85 -19.77 -9.96
CA ARG A 32 -0.31 -20.68 -8.92
C ARG A 32 1.22 -20.70 -8.82
N LEU A 33 1.89 -19.70 -9.38
CA LEU A 33 3.30 -19.40 -9.11
C LEU A 33 3.43 -18.39 -7.96
N PRO A 34 4.56 -18.34 -7.24
CA PRO A 34 4.79 -17.30 -6.24
C PRO A 34 4.61 -15.91 -6.86
N LEU A 35 3.72 -15.11 -6.27
CA LEU A 35 3.45 -13.75 -6.72
C LEU A 35 4.44 -12.79 -6.03
N PRO A 36 5.19 -11.96 -6.76
CA PRO A 36 5.98 -10.91 -6.13
C PRO A 36 5.03 -9.88 -5.53
N VAL A 37 5.11 -9.69 -4.21
CA VAL A 37 4.30 -8.69 -3.49
C VAL A 37 5.26 -7.71 -2.80
N PRO A 38 5.44 -6.49 -3.33
CA PRO A 38 6.32 -5.50 -2.70
C PRO A 38 5.71 -5.03 -1.37
N LEU A 39 6.53 -5.02 -0.32
CA LEU A 39 6.15 -4.56 1.00
C LEU A 39 7.02 -3.36 1.39
N VAL A 40 6.37 -2.30 1.88
CA VAL A 40 7.04 -1.12 2.44
C VAL A 40 6.93 -1.21 3.96
N VAL A 41 8.05 -1.05 4.66
CA VAL A 41 8.12 -1.12 6.13
C VAL A 41 7.13 -0.11 6.75
N GLY A 42 6.35 -0.57 7.70
CA GLY A 42 5.35 0.22 8.40
C GLY A 42 4.00 0.37 7.66
N GLN A 43 3.91 -0.06 6.39
CA GLN A 43 2.68 -0.03 5.59
C GLN A 43 2.03 -1.40 5.49
N GLU A 44 0.71 -1.42 5.37
CA GLU A 44 -0.06 -2.64 5.13
C GLU A 44 -0.37 -2.78 3.63
N ARG A 45 -0.11 -3.98 3.10
CA ARG A 45 -0.48 -4.39 1.75
C ARG A 45 -1.61 -5.42 1.87
N VAL A 46 -2.71 -5.18 1.16
CA VAL A 46 -3.84 -6.11 1.09
C VAL A 46 -3.86 -6.75 -0.28
N VAL A 47 -3.86 -8.08 -0.32
CA VAL A 47 -3.99 -8.88 -1.55
C VAL A 47 -5.37 -9.53 -1.56
N PHE A 48 -6.19 -9.20 -2.55
CA PHE A 48 -7.49 -9.82 -2.75
C PHE A 48 -7.35 -11.07 -3.61
N ILE A 49 -8.05 -12.12 -3.20
CA ILE A 49 -8.02 -13.42 -3.84
C ILE A 49 -9.42 -14.06 -3.72
N ASP A 50 -9.81 -14.87 -4.68
CA ASP A 50 -11.15 -15.48 -4.74
C ASP A 50 -11.46 -16.52 -3.61
N ARG A 51 -10.49 -16.87 -2.75
CA ARG A 51 -10.65 -17.86 -1.67
C ARG A 51 -9.63 -17.70 -0.53
N ASN A 52 -9.90 -18.27 0.63
CA ASN A 52 -8.92 -18.30 1.72
C ASN A 52 -7.71 -19.19 1.35
N VAL A 53 -6.51 -18.72 1.69
CA VAL A 53 -5.24 -19.44 1.47
C VAL A 53 -4.33 -19.29 2.68
N ARG A 54 -3.32 -20.17 2.78
CA ARG A 54 -2.22 -20.05 3.74
C ARG A 54 -1.02 -19.42 3.04
N VAL A 55 -0.28 -18.60 3.77
CA VAL A 55 0.93 -17.94 3.29
C VAL A 55 2.12 -18.56 4.01
N GLY A 56 3.08 -19.07 3.26
CA GLY A 56 4.38 -19.46 3.82
C GLY A 56 5.26 -18.24 4.01
N VAL A 57 5.85 -18.09 5.20
CA VAL A 57 6.78 -16.99 5.52
C VAL A 57 8.16 -17.58 5.79
N PRO A 58 9.21 -17.13 5.09
CA PRO A 58 10.58 -17.56 5.39
C PRO A 58 10.96 -17.22 6.83
N ALA A 59 11.70 -18.10 7.51
CA ALA A 59 12.09 -17.92 8.91
C ALA A 59 12.89 -16.64 9.15
N SER A 60 13.67 -16.18 8.17
CA SER A 60 14.45 -14.94 8.25
C SER A 60 13.63 -13.67 8.42
N VAL A 61 12.34 -13.70 8.07
CA VAL A 61 11.44 -12.54 8.14
C VAL A 61 10.20 -12.81 9.00
N GLY A 62 10.08 -13.99 9.61
CA GLY A 62 8.90 -14.40 10.38
C GLY A 62 8.54 -13.45 11.52
N ASP A 63 9.55 -12.95 12.24
CA ASP A 63 9.37 -12.03 13.37
C ASP A 63 9.12 -10.57 12.93
N HIS A 64 9.36 -10.27 11.65
CA HIS A 64 9.25 -8.93 11.08
C HIS A 64 8.02 -8.75 10.17
N LEU A 65 7.45 -9.86 9.66
CA LEU A 65 6.32 -9.82 8.74
C LEU A 65 5.04 -10.33 9.42
N ARG A 66 4.10 -9.43 9.68
CA ARG A 66 2.76 -9.80 10.10
C ARG A 66 1.95 -10.28 8.89
N VAL A 67 1.39 -11.49 9.00
CA VAL A 67 0.50 -12.06 7.98
C VAL A 67 -0.84 -12.45 8.59
N GLN A 68 -1.93 -12.04 7.95
CA GLN A 68 -3.29 -12.47 8.30
C GLN A 68 -4.06 -12.82 7.03
N SER A 69 -4.88 -13.87 7.07
CA SER A 69 -5.79 -14.22 5.98
C SER A 69 -7.22 -14.35 6.51
N ALA A 70 -8.14 -13.58 5.92
CA ALA A 70 -9.55 -13.58 6.29
C ALA A 70 -10.41 -13.11 5.11
N GLY A 71 -11.55 -13.76 4.90
CA GLY A 71 -12.57 -13.30 3.95
C GLY A 71 -12.10 -13.15 2.50
N GLY A 72 -11.17 -13.98 2.03
CA GLY A 72 -10.58 -13.85 0.68
C GLY A 72 -9.54 -12.74 0.54
N ALA A 73 -9.10 -12.12 1.64
CA ALA A 73 -8.02 -11.15 1.64
C ALA A 73 -6.82 -11.67 2.44
N ILE A 74 -5.63 -11.22 2.03
CA ILE A 74 -4.37 -11.41 2.75
C ILE A 74 -3.85 -10.03 3.14
N TYR A 75 -3.61 -9.83 4.43
CA TYR A 75 -3.05 -8.61 5.00
C TYR A 75 -1.59 -8.88 5.34
N LEU A 76 -0.70 -8.06 4.77
CA LEU A 76 0.75 -8.17 4.92
C LEU A 76 1.28 -6.85 5.47
N ARG A 77 2.05 -6.89 6.55
CA ARG A 77 2.71 -5.70 7.12
C ARG A 77 4.11 -6.04 7.59
N ALA A 78 5.10 -5.37 7.01
CA ALA A 78 6.51 -5.45 7.37
C ALA A 78 6.92 -4.34 8.36
#